data_AF-A0A354ZCK9-F1
#
_entry.id   AF-A0A354ZCK9-F1
#
_cell.length_a   1.000
_cell.length_b   1.000
_cell.length_c   1.000
_cell.angle_alpha   90.00
_cell.angle_beta   90.00
_cell.angle_gamma   90.00
#
_symmetry.space_group_name_H-M   'P 1'
#
loop_
_entity.id
_entity.type
_entity.pdbx_description
1 polymer ?
#
loop_
_entity_poly.entity_id
_entity_poly.type
_entity_poly.pdbx_seq_one_letter_code
_entity_poly.pdbx_strand_id
1 'polypeptide(L)'
;PGRYDTIKKHVLVHKYFLNQHMAEEIPFHKALFSWHENVYQPICQAIDAENLLSLFPGRTVSDLYLFLVAHWDELKHTYGRFVEIREAAESFKNQTKQGRRRFFPYIRTLWKAIHKKNKNFPSKV
;
A
#
# COMPACT_ATOMS: atom_id res chain seq x y z
N PRO A 1 6.67 -5.96 14.83
CA PRO A 1 7.69 -4.88 14.78
C PRO A 1 8.36 -4.84 13.38
N GLY A 2 8.53 -3.67 12.75
CA GLY A 2 9.23 -3.57 11.44
C GLY A 2 8.40 -3.09 10.24
N ARG A 3 7.28 -2.39 10.44
CA ARG A 3 6.46 -1.83 9.34
C ARG A 3 7.00 -0.51 8.78
N TYR A 4 7.89 0.14 9.51
CA TYR A 4 8.55 1.38 9.10
C TYR A 4 9.31 1.23 7.78
N ASP A 5 10.05 0.12 7.61
CA ASP A 5 10.83 -0.11 6.39
C ASP A 5 9.94 -0.21 5.14
N THR A 6 8.72 -0.72 5.28
CA THR A 6 7.79 -0.81 4.15
C THR A 6 7.17 0.52 3.81
N ILE A 7 6.78 1.31 4.81
CA ILE A 7 6.31 2.69 4.58
C ILE A 7 7.43 3.50 3.91
N LYS A 8 8.66 3.42 4.43
CA LYS A 8 9.83 4.07 3.83
C LYS A 8 10.01 3.64 2.36
N LYS A 9 9.83 2.36 2.04
CA LYS A 9 9.86 1.88 0.64
C LYS A 9 8.75 2.48 -0.21
N HIS A 10 7.51 2.59 0.29
CA HIS A 10 6.42 3.22 -0.45
C HIS A 10 6.72 4.69 -0.76
N VAL A 11 7.31 5.41 0.21
CA VAL A 11 7.77 6.80 0.01
C VAL A 11 8.88 6.87 -1.03
N LEU A 12 9.84 5.95 -1.02
CA LEU A 12 10.92 5.91 -2.02
C LEU A 12 10.40 5.58 -3.43
N VAL A 13 9.41 4.70 -3.56
CA VAL A 13 8.76 4.42 -4.85
C VAL A 13 8.01 5.66 -5.36
N HIS A 14 7.24 6.32 -4.50
CA HIS A 14 6.56 7.59 -4.84
C HIS A 14 7.57 8.66 -5.28
N LYS A 15 8.66 8.80 -4.52
CA LYS A 15 9.78 9.69 -4.84
C LYS A 15 10.38 9.42 -6.21
N TYR A 16 10.61 8.14 -6.54
CA TYR A 16 11.12 7.75 -7.86
C TYR A 16 10.21 8.26 -8.97
N PHE A 17 8.89 8.07 -8.86
CA PHE A 17 7.93 8.56 -9.84
C PHE A 17 7.89 10.09 -9.93
N LEU A 18 7.92 10.81 -8.80
CA LEU A 18 7.98 12.27 -8.80
C LEU A 18 9.21 12.81 -9.54
N ASN A 19 10.34 12.12 -9.43
CA ASN A 19 11.59 12.53 -10.07
C ASN A 19 11.67 12.20 -11.57
N GLN A 20 10.80 11.36 -12.13
CA GLN A 20 10.91 10.93 -13.54
C GLN A 20 10.85 12.08 -14.56
N HIS A 21 10.30 13.22 -14.16
CA HIS A 21 10.13 14.40 -15.01
C HIS A 21 10.88 15.64 -14.47
N MET A 22 11.78 15.46 -13.50
CA MET A 22 12.55 16.55 -12.90
C MET A 22 14.02 16.48 -13.29
N ALA A 23 14.62 17.65 -13.52
CA ALA A 23 16.06 17.75 -13.79
C ALA A 23 16.91 17.46 -12.54
N GLU A 24 16.37 17.74 -11.35
CA GLU A 24 17.03 17.54 -10.06
C GLU A 24 16.18 16.66 -9.14
N GLU A 25 16.86 15.85 -8.33
CA GLU A 25 16.24 14.92 -7.40
C GLU A 25 15.63 15.65 -6.20
N ILE A 26 14.35 15.43 -5.91
CA ILE A 26 13.74 15.99 -4.71
C ILE A 26 14.33 15.36 -3.44
N PRO A 27 14.48 16.11 -2.33
CA PRO A 27 14.90 15.55 -1.06
C PRO A 27 13.80 14.65 -0.47
N PHE A 28 14.21 13.66 0.34
CA PHE A 28 13.31 12.65 0.91
C PHE A 28 12.12 13.24 1.67
N HIS A 29 12.31 14.31 2.45
CA HIS A 29 11.22 14.91 3.22
C HIS A 29 10.10 15.45 2.32
N LYS A 30 10.42 16.08 1.17
CA LYS A 30 9.41 16.55 0.21
C LYS A 30 8.61 15.39 -0.38
N ALA A 31 9.30 14.29 -0.70
CA ALA A 31 8.63 13.08 -1.17
C ALA A 31 7.74 12.46 -0.10
N LEU A 32 8.16 12.47 1.17
CA LEU A 32 7.37 11.99 2.31
C LEU A 32 6.09 12.80 2.49
N PHE A 33 6.18 14.14 2.45
CA PHE A 33 5.00 15.01 2.52
C PHE A 33 4.04 14.75 1.35
N SER A 34 4.55 14.75 0.12
CA SER A 34 3.73 14.46 -1.06
C SER A 34 3.09 13.06 -0.98
N TRP A 35 3.83 12.04 -0.56
CA TRP A 35 3.29 10.69 -0.38
C TRP A 35 2.21 10.64 0.70
N HIS A 36 2.40 11.38 1.80
CA HIS A 36 1.42 11.45 2.86
C HIS A 36 0.08 12.01 2.34
N GLU A 37 0.12 13.14 1.63
CA GLU A 37 -1.08 13.82 1.12
C GLU A 37 -1.74 13.09 -0.05
N ASN A 38 -0.95 12.52 -0.96
CA ASN A 38 -1.46 11.99 -2.23
C ASN A 38 -1.68 10.48 -2.23
N VAL A 39 -1.11 9.75 -1.26
CA VAL A 39 -1.19 8.29 -1.20
C VAL A 39 -1.70 7.81 0.15
N TYR A 40 -1.04 8.17 1.24
CA TYR A 40 -1.41 7.66 2.57
C TYR A 40 -2.80 8.14 3.00
N GLN A 41 -3.04 9.45 2.95
CA GLN A 41 -4.28 10.05 3.42
C GLN A 41 -5.51 9.60 2.60
N PRO A 42 -5.49 9.55 1.26
CA PRO A 42 -6.63 9.05 0.48
C PRO A 42 -6.95 7.58 0.79
N ILE A 43 -5.94 6.74 1.05
CA ILE A 43 -6.14 5.35 1.44
C ILE A 43 -6.74 5.27 2.85
N CYS A 44 -6.27 6.09 3.79
CA CYS A 44 -6.85 6.17 5.13
C CYS A 44 -8.31 6.63 5.11
N GLN A 45 -8.65 7.57 4.22
CA GLN A 45 -10.03 8.01 4.01
C GLN A 45 -10.91 6.88 3.45
N ALA A 46 -10.40 6.06 2.53
CA ALA A 46 -11.13 4.90 2.03
C ALA A 46 -11.37 3.84 3.13
N ILE A 47 -10.39 3.66 4.03
CA ILE A 47 -10.51 2.78 5.21
C ILE A 47 -11.62 3.26 6.14
N ASP A 48 -11.67 4.57 6.38
CA ASP A 48 -12.66 5.20 7.26
C ASP A 48 -14.06 5.18 6.64
N ALA A 49 -14.19 5.56 5.37
CA ALA A 49 -15.45 5.55 4.63
C ALA A 49 -16.11 4.16 4.59
N GLU A 50 -15.31 3.10 4.49
CA GLU A 50 -15.81 1.72 4.53
C GLU A 50 -15.97 1.15 5.94
N ASN A 51 -15.62 1.92 6.98
CA ASN A 51 -15.56 1.50 8.38
C ASN A 51 -14.78 0.19 8.56
N LEU A 52 -13.64 0.06 7.89
CA LEU A 52 -12.87 -1.19 7.89
C LEU A 52 -12.29 -1.51 9.27
N LEU A 53 -11.97 -0.49 10.08
CA LEU A 53 -11.42 -0.70 11.43
C LEU A 53 -12.33 -1.55 12.32
N SER A 54 -13.65 -1.45 12.17
CA SER A 54 -14.61 -2.22 12.97
C SER A 54 -14.47 -3.73 12.74
N LEU A 55 -13.88 -4.16 11.62
CA LEU A 55 -13.65 -5.56 11.28
C LEU A 55 -12.33 -6.11 11.82
N PHE A 56 -11.44 -5.25 12.35
CA PHE A 56 -10.11 -5.63 12.82
C PHE A 56 -9.81 -5.08 14.23
N PRO A 57 -10.44 -5.63 15.29
CA PRO A 57 -10.17 -5.21 16.66
C PRO A 57 -8.69 -5.27 17.02
N GLY A 58 -8.16 -4.22 17.66
CA GLY A 58 -6.76 -4.13 18.08
C GLY A 58 -5.77 -3.79 16.96
N ARG A 59 -6.23 -3.39 15.77
CA ARG A 59 -5.39 -2.89 14.68
C ARG A 59 -5.51 -1.38 14.51
N THR A 60 -4.46 -0.78 13.96
CA THR A 60 -4.39 0.65 13.67
C THR A 60 -4.73 0.94 12.20
N VAL A 61 -5.09 2.18 11.89
CA VAL A 61 -5.27 2.64 10.49
C VAL A 61 -4.04 2.33 9.65
N SER A 62 -2.83 2.57 10.18
CA SER A 62 -1.57 2.24 9.50
C SER A 62 -1.40 0.75 9.22
N ASP A 63 -1.96 -0.11 10.07
CA ASP A 63 -1.97 -1.54 9.80
C ASP A 63 -2.89 -1.90 8.64
N LEU A 64 -4.09 -1.30 8.60
CA LEU A 64 -5.07 -1.48 7.55
C LEU A 64 -4.60 -0.88 6.23
N TYR A 65 -3.87 0.25 6.26
CA TYR A 65 -3.22 0.83 5.09
C TYR A 65 -2.37 -0.21 4.37
N LEU A 66 -1.51 -0.92 5.10
CA LEU A 66 -0.63 -1.93 4.50
C LEU A 66 -1.42 -3.14 3.97
N PHE A 67 -2.52 -3.51 4.63
CA PHE A 67 -3.36 -4.61 4.17
C PHE A 67 -4.13 -4.25 2.92
N LEU A 68 -4.71 -3.05 2.87
CA LEU A 68 -5.47 -2.56 1.74
C LEU A 68 -4.56 -2.32 0.52
N VAL A 69 -3.36 -1.76 0.70
CA VAL A 69 -2.41 -1.61 -0.42
C VAL A 69 -2.01 -2.97 -1.00
N ALA A 70 -1.77 -3.98 -0.16
CA ALA A 70 -1.45 -5.33 -0.64
C ALA A 70 -2.62 -5.96 -1.40
N HIS A 71 -3.84 -5.82 -0.90
CA HIS A 71 -5.06 -6.27 -1.59
C HIS A 71 -5.27 -5.54 -2.93
N TRP A 72 -5.02 -4.24 -2.93
CA TRP A 72 -5.18 -3.41 -4.11
C TRP A 72 -4.20 -3.80 -5.23
N ASP A 73 -2.96 -4.12 -4.87
CA ASP A 73 -1.96 -4.65 -5.81
C ASP A 73 -2.38 -6.01 -6.40
N GLU A 74 -2.92 -6.91 -5.57
CA GLU A 74 -3.46 -8.20 -6.01
C GLU A 74 -4.62 -8.06 -6.99
N LEU A 75 -5.56 -7.14 -6.72
CA LEU A 75 -6.69 -6.88 -7.60
C LEU A 75 -6.24 -6.35 -8.96
N LYS A 76 -5.27 -5.43 -9.00
CA LYS A 76 -4.69 -4.93 -10.26
C LYS A 76 -4.08 -6.07 -11.08
N HIS A 77 -3.34 -6.97 -10.43
CA HIS A 77 -2.74 -8.13 -11.08
C HIS A 77 -3.77 -9.14 -11.57
N THR A 78 -4.84 -9.36 -10.80
CA THR A 78 -5.87 -10.36 -11.11
C THR A 78 -6.82 -9.86 -12.21
N TYR A 79 -7.21 -8.59 -12.18
CA TYR A 79 -8.13 -8.02 -13.16
C TYR A 79 -7.45 -7.52 -14.42
N GLY A 80 -6.13 -7.31 -14.39
CA GLY A 80 -5.39 -6.78 -15.53
C GLY A 80 -5.80 -5.37 -15.95
N ARG A 81 -6.44 -4.61 -15.05
CA ARG A 81 -6.92 -3.25 -15.28
C ARG A 81 -6.63 -2.33 -14.11
N PHE A 82 -6.85 -1.03 -14.33
CA PHE A 82 -6.90 -0.08 -13.24
C PHE A 82 -8.07 -0.42 -12.29
N VAL A 83 -7.77 -0.37 -11.00
CA VAL A 83 -8.71 -0.58 -9.89
C VAL A 83 -8.60 0.66 -9.02
N GLU A 84 -9.73 1.25 -8.64
CA GLU A 84 -9.74 2.39 -7.73
C GLU A 84 -9.55 1.94 -6.29
N ILE A 85 -9.04 2.84 -5.43
CA ILE A 85 -8.83 2.50 -4.01
C ILE A 85 -10.13 2.18 -3.29
N ARG A 86 -11.22 2.88 -3.63
CA ARG A 86 -12.54 2.64 -3.05
C ARG A 86 -13.08 1.26 -3.43
N GLU A 87 -12.93 0.89 -4.70
CA GLU A 87 -13.27 -0.46 -5.18
C GLU A 87 -12.47 -1.54 -4.43
N ALA A 88 -11.17 -1.29 -4.21
CA ALA A 88 -10.33 -2.19 -3.42
C ALA A 88 -10.79 -2.27 -1.95
N ALA A 89 -11.17 -1.15 -1.33
CA ALA A 89 -11.65 -1.11 0.04
C ALA A 89 -12.96 -1.87 0.23
N GLU A 90 -13.91 -1.71 -0.69
CA GLU A 90 -15.17 -2.44 -0.71
C GLU A 90 -14.95 -3.96 -0.92
N SER A 91 -14.11 -4.31 -1.89
CA SER A 91 -13.71 -5.70 -2.13
C SER A 91 -13.05 -6.33 -0.89
N PHE A 92 -12.16 -5.58 -0.23
CA PHE A 92 -11.48 -6.00 1.00
C PHE A 92 -12.47 -6.24 2.15
N LYS A 93 -13.45 -5.36 2.32
CA LYS A 93 -14.55 -5.48 3.29
C LYS A 93 -15.36 -6.75 3.05
N ASN A 94 -15.79 -6.96 1.81
CA ASN A 94 -16.62 -8.10 1.42
C ASN A 94 -15.88 -9.43 1.64
N GLN A 95 -14.61 -9.50 1.25
CA GLN A 95 -13.79 -10.69 1.47
C GLN A 95 -13.57 -10.99 2.96
N THR A 96 -13.40 -9.95 3.79
CA THR A 96 -13.24 -10.08 5.24
C THR A 96 -14.53 -10.59 5.90
N LYS A 97 -15.70 -10.07 5.51
CA LYS A 97 -17.01 -10.49 6.04
C LYS A 97 -17.40 -11.92 5.68
N GLN A 98 -17.05 -12.40 4.48
CA GLN A 98 -17.40 -13.74 4.00
C GLN A 98 -16.61 -14.88 4.68
N GLY A 99 -15.90 -14.60 5.79
CA GLY A 99 -15.13 -15.62 6.52
C GLY A 99 -13.96 -16.22 5.73
N ARG A 100 -13.66 -15.69 4.53
CA ARG A 100 -12.45 -16.02 3.77
C ARG A 100 -11.25 -15.39 4.47
N ARG A 101 -10.85 -15.98 5.59
CA ARG A 101 -9.55 -15.76 6.28
C ARG A 101 -8.36 -16.26 5.43
N ARG A 102 -8.45 -16.15 4.10
CA ARG A 102 -7.40 -16.49 3.13
C ARG A 102 -6.35 -15.37 2.99
N PHE A 103 -6.49 -14.28 3.75
CA PHE A 103 -5.59 -13.12 3.72
C PHE A 103 -4.22 -13.34 4.37
N PHE A 104 -4.17 -14.11 5.46
CA PHE A 104 -2.96 -14.20 6.29
C PHE A 104 -1.73 -14.86 5.61
N PRO A 105 -1.86 -15.95 4.82
CA PRO A 105 -0.68 -16.55 4.16
C PRO A 105 -0.17 -15.71 2.99
N TYR A 106 -1.02 -14.94 2.31
CA TYR A 106 -0.69 -14.21 1.08
C TYR A 106 0.12 -12.93 1.33
N ILE A 107 -0.15 -12.24 2.46
CA ILE A 107 0.69 -11.12 2.93
C ILE A 107 2.14 -11.60 3.13
N ARG A 108 2.35 -12.85 3.60
CA ARG A 108 3.71 -13.40 3.78
C ARG A 108 4.42 -13.67 2.45
N THR A 109 3.70 -14.07 1.40
CA THR A 109 4.27 -14.33 0.07
C THR A 109 4.49 -13.07 -0.75
N LEU A 110 3.57 -12.10 -0.70
CA LEU A 110 3.74 -10.79 -1.34
C LEU A 110 4.90 -10.02 -0.72
N TRP A 111 5.05 -10.06 0.61
CA TRP A 111 6.19 -9.41 1.26
C TRP A 111 7.52 -10.05 0.86
N LYS A 112 7.58 -11.38 0.67
CA LYS A 112 8.75 -12.05 0.09
C LYS A 112 8.98 -11.64 -1.38
N ALA A 113 7.92 -11.49 -2.17
CA ALA A 113 8.01 -11.13 -3.58
C ALA A 113 8.40 -9.66 -3.81
N ILE A 114 7.83 -8.71 -3.06
CA ILE A 114 8.23 -7.30 -3.06
C ILE A 114 9.70 -7.17 -2.62
N HIS A 115 10.12 -7.91 -1.58
CA HIS A 115 11.54 -7.95 -1.19
C HIS A 115 12.45 -8.61 -2.25
N LYS A 116 11.96 -9.59 -3.03
CA LYS A 116 12.73 -10.28 -4.10
C LYS A 116 12.83 -9.44 -5.37
N LYS A 117 11.76 -8.77 -5.80
CA LYS A 117 11.71 -7.89 -6.98
C LYS A 117 12.57 -6.63 -6.77
N ASN A 118 12.74 -6.22 -5.50
CA ASN A 118 13.59 -5.10 -5.06
C ASN A 118 15.10 -5.37 -5.04
N LYS A 119 15.61 -6.55 -5.43
CA LYS A 119 17.04 -6.70 -5.77
C LYS A 119 17.41 -6.00 -7.09
N ASN A 120 16.43 -5.65 -7.92
CA ASN A 120 16.63 -5.07 -9.25
C ASN A 120 16.25 -3.57 -9.33
N PHE A 121 15.91 -2.93 -8.22
CA PHE A 121 15.85 -1.46 -8.18
C PHE A 121 17.29 -0.93 -8.14
N PRO A 122 17.71 -0.05 -9.06
CA PRO A 122 19.07 0.47 -9.04
C PRO A 122 19.31 1.17 -7.71
N SER A 123 20.22 0.58 -6.93
CA SER A 123 20.68 1.06 -5.62
C SER A 123 21.56 2.32 -5.73
N LYS A 124 21.38 3.11 -6.78
CA LYS A 124 22.04 4.41 -6.92
C LYS A 124 21.06 5.47 -6.43
N VAL A 125 20.97 5.51 -5.11
CA VAL A 125 20.71 6.72 -4.32
C VAL A 125 22.07 7.16 -3.81
#